data_AF-A0A8J3S336-F1
#
_entry.id   AF-A0A8J3S336-F1
#
_cell.length_a   1.000
_cell.length_b   1.000
_cell.length_c   1.000
_cell.angle_alpha   90.00
_cell.angle_beta   90.00
_cell.angle_gamma   90.00
#
_symmetry.space_group_name_H-M   'P 1'
#
loop_
_entity.id
_entity.type
_entity.pdbx_description
1 polymer ?
#
loop_
_entity_poly.entity_id
_entity_poly.type
_entity_poly.pdbx_seq_one_letter_code
_entity_poly.pdbx_strand_id
1 'polypeptide(L)' 'MTAVHPRRPARRYGPEEDPAIAETEAVIQALSLRRPVTEVAENDEAVRLLLALIDDVDQRCSSVSITPSA' A
#
# COMPACT_ATOMS: atom_id res chain seq x y z
N MET A 1 33.03 -46.70 -2.31
CA MET A 1 32.53 -45.78 -3.36
C MET A 1 31.51 -44.87 -2.71
N THR A 2 31.85 -43.61 -2.43
CA THR A 2 30.94 -42.65 -1.80
C THR A 2 30.16 -41.92 -2.89
N ALA A 3 28.84 -42.13 -2.92
CA ALA A 3 27.96 -41.44 -3.84
C ALA A 3 27.93 -39.95 -3.49
N VAL A 4 28.49 -39.12 -4.37
CA VAL A 4 28.41 -37.66 -4.26
C VAL A 4 27.01 -37.25 -4.68
N HIS A 5 26.19 -36.80 -3.73
CA HIS A 5 24.88 -36.23 -4.04
C HIS A 5 25.08 -34.94 -4.87
N PRO A 6 24.32 -34.76 -5.96
CA PRO A 6 24.37 -33.53 -6.73
C PRO A 6 23.95 -32.38 -5.83
N ARG A 7 24.79 -31.34 -5.76
CA ARG A 7 24.50 -30.11 -5.02
C ARG A 7 23.21 -29.53 -5.58
N ARG A 8 22.14 -29.61 -4.79
CA ARG A 8 20.87 -28.93 -5.03
C ARG A 8 21.21 -27.45 -5.27
N PRO A 9 20.79 -26.83 -6.39
CA PRO A 9 21.04 -25.42 -6.58
C PRO A 9 20.39 -24.68 -5.42
N ALA A 10 21.18 -23.90 -4.70
CA ALA A 10 20.66 -22.98 -3.70
C ALA A 10 19.63 -22.10 -4.44
N ARG A 11 18.36 -22.19 -4.04
CA ARG A 11 17.35 -21.24 -4.50
C ARG A 11 17.92 -19.86 -4.18
N ARG A 12 18.24 -19.08 -5.21
CA ARG A 12 18.66 -17.69 -5.05
C ARG A 12 17.50 -16.97 -4.39
N TYR A 13 17.57 -16.78 -3.08
CA TYR A 13 16.76 -15.79 -2.39
C TYR A 13 17.50 -14.47 -2.58
N GLY A 14 17.29 -13.85 -3.75
CA GLY A 14 17.73 -12.48 -4.02
C GLY A 14 16.67 -11.49 -3.53
N PRO A 15 17.01 -10.20 -3.39
CA PRO A 15 16.08 -9.15 -2.99
C PRO A 15 15.16 -8.76 -4.16
N GLU A 16 14.56 -9.75 -4.83
CA GLU A 16 13.46 -9.46 -5.74
C GLU A 16 12.27 -9.14 -4.86
N GLU A 17 12.07 -7.84 -4.59
CA GLU A 17 10.82 -7.33 -4.05
C GLU A 17 9.69 -7.91 -4.91
N ASP A 18 8.79 -8.63 -4.24
CA ASP A 18 7.63 -9.20 -4.91
C ASP A 18 6.85 -8.04 -5.56
N PRO A 19 6.59 -8.10 -6.88
CA PRO A 19 5.91 -7.01 -7.57
C PRO A 19 4.55 -6.69 -6.95
N ALA A 20 3.88 -7.67 -6.34
CA ALA A 20 2.62 -7.44 -5.63
C ALA A 20 2.81 -6.62 -4.33
N ILE A 21 3.94 -6.80 -3.64
CA ILE A 21 4.30 -5.99 -2.47
C ILE A 21 4.62 -4.56 -2.91
N ALA A 22 5.42 -4.39 -3.97
CA ALA A 22 5.76 -3.07 -4.50
C ALA A 22 4.50 -2.29 -4.97
N GLU A 23 3.56 -2.98 -5.62
CA GLU A 23 2.27 -2.39 -6.01
C GLU A 23 1.45 -1.97 -4.79
N THR A 24 1.38 -2.83 -3.77
CA THR A 24 0.67 -2.52 -2.51
C THR A 24 1.30 -1.32 -1.80
N GLU A 25 2.62 -1.25 -1.73
CA GLU A 25 3.33 -0.11 -1.14
C GLU A 25 3.08 1.19 -1.92
N ALA A 26 3.04 1.13 -3.25
CA ALA A 26 2.72 2.29 -4.08
C ALA A 26 1.30 2.80 -3.80
N VAL A 27 0.32 1.91 -3.64
CA VAL A 27 -1.05 2.26 -3.25
C VAL A 27 -1.09 2.91 -1.87
N ILE A 28 -0.45 2.31 -0.87
CA ILE A 28 -0.39 2.85 0.50
C ILE A 28 0.27 4.23 0.51
N GLN A 29 1.35 4.40 -0.26
CA GLN A 29 2.05 5.67 -0.39
C GLN A 29 1.16 6.74 -1.05
N ALA A 30 0.44 6.39 -2.12
CA ALA A 30 -0.50 7.30 -2.77
C ALA A 30 -1.60 7.77 -1.81
N LEU A 31 -2.23 6.84 -1.10
CA LEU A 31 -3.27 7.15 -0.10
C LEU A 31 -2.75 8.05 1.02
N SER A 32 -1.56 7.77 1.55
CA SER A 32 -0.94 8.56 2.62
C SER A 32 -0.68 10.01 2.21
N LEU A 33 -0.31 10.20 0.94
CA LEU A 33 -0.03 11.50 0.35
C LEU A 33 -1.28 12.19 -0.22
N ARG A 34 -2.48 11.62 -0.07
CA ARG A 34 -3.72 12.05 -0.76
C ARG A 34 -3.52 12.25 -2.26
N ARG A 35 -2.75 11.37 -2.88
CA ARG A 35 -2.55 11.36 -4.34
C ARG A 35 -3.56 10.41 -4.97
N PRO A 36 -3.92 10.65 -6.24
CA PRO A 36 -4.71 9.69 -7.01
C PRO A 36 -3.97 8.34 -7.06
N VAL A 37 -4.75 7.27 -6.92
CA VAL A 37 -4.27 5.89 -7.06
C VAL A 37 -4.30 5.49 -8.53
N THR A 38 -3.67 4.38 -8.90
CA THR A 38 -3.76 3.87 -10.27
C THR A 38 -5.18 3.38 -10.58
N GLU A 39 -5.65 3.50 -11.83
CA GLU A 39 -6.99 3.06 -12.24
C GLU A 39 -7.27 1.58 -11.90
N VAL A 40 -6.24 0.73 -11.91
CA VAL A 40 -6.36 -0.68 -11.52
C VAL A 40 -6.67 -0.80 -10.03
N ALA A 41 -5.98 -0.05 -9.18
CA ALA A 41 -6.19 -0.05 -7.73
C ALA A 41 -7.52 0.63 -7.33
N GLU A 42 -8.00 1.62 -8.08
CA GLU A 42 -9.29 2.27 -7.82
C GLU A 42 -10.50 1.36 -8.02
N ASN A 43 -10.35 0.29 -8.81
CA ASN A 43 -11.40 -0.72 -8.97
C ASN A 43 -11.43 -1.75 -7.83
N ASP A 44 -10.44 -1.71 -6.92
CA ASP A 44 -10.42 -2.54 -5.72
C ASP A 44 -11.33 -1.95 -4.64
N GLU A 45 -12.26 -2.74 -4.13
CA GLU A 45 -13.25 -2.29 -3.14
C GLU A 45 -12.60 -1.87 -1.82
N ALA A 46 -11.52 -2.52 -1.39
CA ALA A 46 -10.79 -2.14 -0.18
C ALA A 46 -10.13 -0.77 -0.35
N VAL A 47 -9.56 -0.48 -1.52
CA VAL A 47 -8.97 0.82 -1.84
C VAL A 47 -10.04 1.91 -1.85
N ARG A 48 -11.22 1.64 -2.43
CA ARG A 48 -12.35 2.58 -2.43
C ARG A 48 -12.84 2.91 -1.02
N LEU A 49 -12.94 1.90 -0.15
CA LEU A 49 -13.31 2.10 1.25
C LEU A 49 -12.27 2.95 1.99
N LEU A 50 -10.98 2.75 1.72
CA LEU A 50 -9.91 3.55 2.32
C LEU A 50 -9.96 5.01 1.84
N LEU A 51 -10.21 5.25 0.54
CA LEU A 51 -10.40 6.60 0.00
C LEU A 51 -11.58 7.31 0.67
N ALA A 52 -12.73 6.65 0.76
CA ALA A 52 -13.92 7.22 1.41
C ALA A 52 -13.67 7.54 2.90
N LEU A 53 -12.90 6.71 3.60
CA LEU A 53 -12.52 6.97 4.98
C LEU A 53 -11.58 8.19 5.10
N ILE A 54 -10.60 8.32 4.19
CA ILE A 54 -9.70 9.49 4.15
C ILE A 54 -10.53 10.77 3.93
N ASP A 55 -11.47 10.74 2.99
CA ASP A 55 -12.34 11.89 2.70
C ASP A 55 -13.23 12.26 3.89
N ASP A 56 -13.83 11.29 4.58
CA ASP A 56 -14.63 11.54 5.79
C ASP A 56 -13.77 12.15 6.91
N VAL A 57 -12.55 11.65 7.11
CA VAL A 57 -11.61 12.19 8.10
C VAL A 57 -11.21 13.63 7.75
N ASP A 58 -10.83 13.90 6.49
CA ASP A 58 -10.41 15.23 6.06
C ASP A 58 -11.58 16.25 6.17
N GLN A 59 -12.82 15.84 5.86
CA GLN A 59 -14.02 16.65 6.08
C GLN A 59 -14.26 16.98 7.56
N ARG A 60 -14.13 15.98 8.45
CA ARG A 60 -14.28 16.19 9.89
C ARG A 60 -13.21 17.12 10.44
N CYS A 61 -11.96 16.98 10.00
CA CYS A 61 -10.88 17.88 10.38
C CYS A 61 -11.11 19.31 9.89
N SER A 62 -11.73 19.50 8.72
CA SER A 62 -12.10 20.82 8.19
C SER A 62 -13.26 21.47 8.96
N SER A 63 -14.17 20.68 9.52
CA SER A 63 -15.36 21.15 10.25
C SER A 63 -15.09 21.72 11.65
N VAL A 64 -13.86 21.62 12.16
CA VAL A 64 -13.45 22.19 13.44
C VAL A 64 -13.06 23.67 13.24
N SER A 65 -14.02 24.52 12.88
CA SER A 65 -13.87 25.97 13.07
C SER A 65 -14.14 26.28 14.55
N ILE A 66 -13.12 26.13 15.39
CA ILE A 66 -13.15 26.75 16.72
C ILE A 66 -12.92 28.24 16.47
N THR A 67 -13.98 29.00 16.20
CA THR A 67 -13.96 30.42 16.55
C THR A 67 -13.85 30.47 18.07
N PRO A 68 -12.75 30.95 18.66
CA PRO A 68 -12.73 31.19 20.09
C PRO A 68 -13.84 32.20 20.38
N SER A 69 -14.85 31.79 21.15
CA SER A 69 -15.84 32.72 21.66
C SER A 69 -15.11 33.73 22.53
N ALA A 70 -15.27 35.01 22.21
CA ALA A 70 -14.69 36.15 22.92
C ALA A 70 -15.13 36.20 24.39
#